data_AF-A0A0A7DRY0-F1
#
_entry.id   AF-A0A0A7DRY0-F1
#
_cell.length_a   1.000
_cell.length_b   1.000
_cell.length_c   1.000
_cell.angle_alpha   90.00
_cell.angle_beta   90.00
_cell.angle_gamma   90.00
#
_symmetry.space_group_name_H-M   'P 1'
#
loop_
_entity.id
_entity.type
_entity.pdbx_description
1 polymer ?
#
loop_
_entity_poly.entity_id
_entity_poly.type
_entity_poly.pdbx_seq_one_letter_code
_entity_poly.pdbx_strand_id
1 'polypeptide(L)'
;CNPKWSSCLCRDSTMNKSDPNPWNFTRPDCLNYTFTESAVTNPSEEYFFNRVLRQTSGLAETGGISWELALCLLLCWVIVFLVLTKGIESLGKVVYVTAIFPYVLLTALLIRGATLDGHMEGIKFYLTPDLKKLTDASVWSDAAVQIFYSLSACSGGLIAMASYNNFSNNVLRDTFLVPIINCLTSFYAGFVIFSVLGFMAYQKGVS
;
A
#
# COMPACT_ATOMS: atom_id res chain seq x y z
N CYS A 1 -20.73 7.12 -3.57
CA CYS A 1 -21.54 6.08 -4.24
C CYS A 1 -22.52 6.57 -5.33
N ASN A 2 -22.47 7.85 -5.75
CA ASN A 2 -23.36 8.38 -6.81
C ASN A 2 -22.86 8.24 -8.28
N PRO A 3 -21.54 8.25 -8.58
CA PRO A 3 -21.05 8.23 -9.97
C PRO A 3 -21.47 6.99 -10.76
N LYS A 4 -21.61 7.08 -12.09
CA LYS A 4 -22.11 5.98 -12.95
C LYS A 4 -21.37 4.64 -12.83
N TRP A 5 -20.10 4.65 -12.42
CA TRP A 5 -19.27 3.46 -12.26
C TRP A 5 -19.49 2.71 -10.94
N SER A 6 -20.17 3.32 -9.95
CA SER A 6 -20.43 2.63 -8.69
C SER A 6 -21.62 1.70 -8.81
N SER A 7 -21.53 0.53 -8.18
CA SER A 7 -22.63 -0.41 -8.08
C SER A 7 -23.74 0.11 -7.13
N CYS A 8 -24.91 -0.51 -7.20
CA CYS A 8 -26.00 -0.26 -6.24
C CYS A 8 -25.64 -0.69 -4.81
N LEU A 9 -24.62 -1.54 -4.64
CA LEU A 9 -24.18 -2.09 -3.35
C LEU A 9 -23.23 -1.17 -2.57
N CYS A 10 -22.79 -0.08 -3.20
CA CYS A 10 -21.90 0.89 -2.58
C CYS A 10 -22.59 1.60 -1.40
N ARG A 11 -21.97 1.63 -0.22
CA ARG A 11 -22.49 2.35 0.95
C ARG A 11 -21.46 3.32 1.52
N ASP A 12 -21.86 4.56 1.74
CA ASP A 12 -21.04 5.55 2.42
C ASP A 12 -21.34 5.60 3.93
N SER A 13 -20.39 6.10 4.71
CA SER A 13 -20.49 6.40 6.13
C SER A 13 -21.67 7.31 6.50
N THR A 14 -22.16 8.12 5.56
CA THR A 14 -23.34 8.99 5.74
C THR A 14 -24.66 8.29 5.46
N MET A 15 -24.64 7.07 4.91
CA MET A 15 -25.87 6.32 4.60
C MET A 15 -26.29 5.51 5.83
N ASN A 16 -27.59 5.57 6.16
CA ASN A 16 -28.13 4.88 7.32
C ASN A 16 -27.99 3.35 7.13
N LYS A 17 -27.26 2.69 8.03
CA LYS A 17 -27.00 1.24 7.94
C LYS A 17 -28.29 0.41 8.01
N SER A 18 -29.30 0.95 8.68
CA SER A 18 -30.61 0.32 8.92
C SER A 18 -31.61 0.50 7.78
N ASP A 19 -31.30 1.34 6.79
CA ASP A 19 -32.22 1.60 5.67
C ASP A 19 -32.09 0.49 4.61
N PRO A 20 -33.16 -0.29 4.35
CA PRO A 20 -33.14 -1.33 3.32
C PRO A 20 -33.09 -0.75 1.90
N ASN A 21 -33.36 0.54 1.69
CA ASN A 21 -33.21 1.20 0.39
C ASN A 21 -32.65 2.63 0.52
N PRO A 22 -31.33 2.77 0.70
CA PRO A 22 -30.70 4.07 0.93
C PRO A 22 -30.69 4.97 -0.33
N TRP A 23 -31.20 4.49 -1.47
CA TRP A 23 -31.15 5.14 -2.79
C TRP A 23 -32.45 5.83 -3.21
N ASN A 24 -33.48 5.83 -2.37
CA ASN A 24 -34.88 6.17 -2.67
C ASN A 24 -35.12 7.40 -3.57
N PHE A 25 -34.20 8.38 -3.65
CA PHE A 25 -34.33 9.55 -4.52
C PHE A 25 -33.12 9.86 -5.42
N THR A 26 -31.99 9.14 -5.30
CA THR A 26 -30.74 9.46 -6.00
C THR A 26 -30.34 8.44 -7.06
N ARG A 27 -30.82 7.19 -6.97
CA ARG A 27 -30.60 6.15 -7.97
C ARG A 27 -31.84 5.25 -8.15
N PRO A 28 -32.73 5.58 -9.09
CA PRO A 28 -33.94 4.78 -9.37
C PRO A 28 -33.61 3.37 -9.88
N ASP A 29 -32.45 3.18 -10.51
CA ASP A 29 -31.91 1.91 -11.00
C ASP A 29 -31.63 0.90 -9.87
N CYS A 30 -31.50 1.37 -8.63
CA CYS A 30 -31.13 0.55 -7.48
C CYS A 30 -32.32 0.16 -6.57
N LEU A 31 -33.55 0.57 -6.90
CA LEU A 31 -34.72 0.37 -6.03
C LEU A 31 -35.13 -1.11 -5.85
N ASN A 32 -34.77 -1.98 -6.79
CA ASN A 32 -35.08 -3.42 -6.76
C ASN A 32 -33.96 -4.27 -6.15
N TYR A 33 -32.86 -3.66 -5.71
CA TYR A 33 -31.74 -4.41 -5.12
C TYR A 33 -31.96 -4.67 -3.63
N THR A 34 -31.87 -5.94 -3.22
CA THR A 34 -31.89 -6.32 -1.81
C THR A 34 -30.50 -6.19 -1.21
N PHE A 35 -30.37 -5.33 -0.20
CA PHE A 35 -29.12 -5.11 0.52
C PHE A 35 -28.95 -6.15 1.61
N THR A 36 -27.99 -7.06 1.45
CA THR A 36 -27.49 -7.89 2.57
C THR A 36 -26.22 -7.24 3.11
N GLU A 37 -26.05 -7.20 4.44
CA GLU A 37 -24.86 -6.56 5.06
C GLU A 37 -23.54 -7.16 4.53
N SER A 38 -23.54 -8.44 4.19
CA SER A 38 -22.37 -9.15 3.65
C SER A 38 -21.98 -8.77 2.21
N ALA A 39 -22.87 -8.08 1.48
CA ALA A 39 -22.65 -7.70 0.08
C ALA A 39 -22.35 -6.20 -0.11
N VAL A 40 -22.26 -5.44 0.99
CA VAL A 40 -22.02 -4.00 0.94
C VAL A 40 -20.55 -3.69 0.66
N THR A 41 -20.28 -2.82 -0.31
CA THR A 41 -18.92 -2.41 -0.69
C THR A 41 -18.63 -0.96 -0.31
N ASN A 42 -17.36 -0.68 0.01
CA ASN A 42 -16.93 0.66 0.34
C ASN A 42 -16.81 1.55 -0.92
N PRO A 43 -17.06 2.86 -0.83
CA PRO A 43 -16.97 3.74 -2.00
C PRO A 43 -15.55 3.82 -2.57
N SER A 44 -14.54 3.74 -1.70
CA SER A 44 -13.13 3.72 -2.09
C SER A 44 -12.73 2.44 -2.80
N GLU A 45 -13.28 1.30 -2.38
CA GLU A 45 -13.06 -0.01 -2.99
C GLU A 45 -13.67 -0.07 -4.39
N GLU A 46 -14.93 0.33 -4.53
CA GLU A 46 -15.61 0.46 -5.83
C GLU A 46 -14.90 1.44 -6.76
N TYR A 47 -14.42 2.57 -6.24
CA TYR A 47 -13.63 3.50 -7.03
C TYR A 47 -12.36 2.86 -7.57
N PHE A 48 -11.64 2.09 -6.74
CA PHE A 48 -10.41 1.42 -7.16
C PHE A 48 -10.67 0.34 -8.22
N PHE A 49 -11.60 -0.58 -7.96
CA PHE A 49 -11.82 -1.72 -8.87
C PHE A 49 -12.62 -1.35 -10.12
N ASN A 50 -13.71 -0.60 -9.98
CA ASN A 50 -14.61 -0.34 -11.10
C ASN A 50 -14.19 0.88 -11.94
N ARG A 51 -13.61 1.92 -11.32
CA ARG A 51 -13.20 3.14 -12.04
C ARG A 51 -11.73 3.17 -12.40
N VAL A 52 -10.82 2.92 -11.46
CA VAL A 52 -9.37 3.02 -11.70
C VAL A 52 -8.88 1.81 -12.50
N LEU A 53 -9.10 0.60 -11.99
CA LEU A 53 -8.66 -0.63 -12.65
C LEU A 53 -9.53 -1.03 -13.84
N ARG A 54 -10.84 -0.76 -13.77
CA ARG A 54 -11.85 -1.26 -14.73
C ARG A 54 -11.79 -2.79 -14.83
N GLN A 55 -11.85 -3.45 -13.67
CA GLN A 55 -11.68 -4.89 -13.53
C GLN A 55 -12.73 -5.66 -14.35
N THR A 56 -12.28 -6.67 -15.09
CA THR A 56 -13.14 -7.60 -15.85
C THR A 56 -13.56 -8.80 -15.00
N SER A 57 -14.48 -9.61 -15.51
CA SER A 57 -15.04 -10.76 -14.78
C SER A 57 -14.04 -11.91 -14.57
N GLY A 58 -12.95 -11.97 -15.32
CA GLY A 58 -11.92 -12.99 -15.14
C GLY A 58 -10.72 -12.85 -16.08
N LEU A 59 -9.69 -13.68 -15.86
CA LEU A 59 -8.42 -13.64 -16.60
C LEU A 59 -8.55 -13.93 -18.10
N ALA A 60 -9.59 -14.67 -18.50
CA ALA A 60 -9.87 -14.95 -19.91
C ALA A 60 -10.38 -13.71 -20.67
N GLU A 61 -10.90 -12.72 -19.94
CA GLU A 61 -11.42 -11.47 -20.50
C GLU A 61 -10.47 -10.34 -20.15
N THR A 62 -9.55 -10.03 -21.06
CA THR A 62 -8.53 -8.99 -20.84
C THR A 62 -9.09 -7.57 -20.87
N GLY A 63 -10.32 -7.40 -21.37
CA GLY A 63 -10.97 -6.09 -21.48
C GLY A 63 -10.28 -5.17 -22.50
N GLY A 64 -10.47 -3.87 -22.33
CA GLY A 64 -9.82 -2.84 -23.14
C GLY A 64 -8.68 -2.14 -22.38
N ILE A 65 -7.82 -1.43 -23.11
CA ILE A 65 -6.74 -0.63 -22.49
C ILE A 65 -7.35 0.56 -21.75
N SER A 66 -7.11 0.65 -20.45
CA SER A 66 -7.42 1.82 -19.63
C SER A 66 -6.47 2.97 -19.99
N TRP A 67 -6.90 3.85 -20.90
CA TRP A 67 -6.09 4.97 -21.41
C TRP A 67 -5.52 5.87 -20.31
N GLU A 68 -6.27 6.11 -19.22
CA GLU A 68 -5.77 6.90 -18.10
C GLU A 68 -4.55 6.23 -17.43
N LEU A 69 -4.61 4.91 -17.20
CA LEU A 69 -3.49 4.15 -16.64
C LEU A 69 -2.32 4.03 -17.62
N ALA A 70 -2.60 3.88 -18.92
CA ALA A 70 -1.57 3.83 -19.95
C ALA A 70 -0.76 5.15 -20.01
N LEU A 71 -1.44 6.30 -19.90
CA LEU A 71 -0.77 7.60 -19.82
C LEU A 71 0.02 7.78 -18.53
N CYS A 72 -0.52 7.34 -17.38
CA CYS A 72 0.22 7.34 -16.12
C CYS A 72 1.49 6.47 -16.22
N LEU A 73 1.40 5.29 -16.83
CA LEU A 73 2.54 4.40 -17.04
C LEU A 73 3.59 5.03 -17.97
N LEU A 74 3.16 5.64 -19.08
CA LEU A 74 4.05 6.36 -19.98
C LEU A 74 4.77 7.49 -19.26
N LEU A 75 4.06 8.27 -18.45
CA LEU A 75 4.65 9.33 -17.64
C LEU A 75 5.69 8.79 -16.65
N CYS A 76 5.40 7.69 -15.95
CA CYS A 76 6.36 7.03 -15.06
C CYS A 76 7.64 6.63 -15.81
N TRP A 77 7.52 6.02 -16.99
CA TRP A 77 8.67 5.65 -17.81
C TRP A 77 9.48 6.85 -18.29
N VAL A 78 8.82 7.95 -18.69
CA VAL A 78 9.50 9.20 -19.05
C VAL A 78 10.27 9.75 -17.85
N ILE A 79 9.69 9.76 -16.65
CA ILE A 79 10.37 10.20 -15.43
C ILE A 79 11.59 9.32 -15.14
N VAL A 80 11.44 7.99 -15.17
CA VAL A 80 12.56 7.05 -14.95
C VAL A 80 13.68 7.29 -15.97
N PHE A 81 13.33 7.44 -17.25
CA PHE A 81 14.29 7.76 -18.30
C PHE A 81 15.05 9.06 -17.98
N LEU A 82 14.33 10.14 -17.66
CA LEU A 82 14.93 11.45 -17.32
C LEU A 82 15.90 11.35 -16.13
N VAL A 83 15.50 10.64 -15.06
CA VAL A 83 16.35 10.41 -13.88
C VAL A 83 17.64 9.69 -14.24
N LEU A 84 17.58 8.74 -15.18
CA LEU A 84 18.71 7.90 -15.58
C LEU A 84 19.54 8.45 -16.76
N THR A 85 19.13 9.56 -17.40
CA THR A 85 19.82 10.11 -18.59
C THR A 85 21.32 10.34 -18.41
N LYS A 86 21.79 10.69 -17.21
CA LYS A 86 23.22 10.86 -16.89
C LYS A 86 23.76 9.76 -15.97
N GLY A 87 23.12 8.59 -15.98
CA GLY A 87 23.51 7.45 -15.14
C GLY A 87 23.46 7.77 -13.65
N ILE A 88 24.49 7.32 -12.92
CA ILE A 88 24.53 7.39 -11.45
C ILE A 88 24.67 8.82 -10.90
N GLU A 89 25.22 9.76 -11.68
CA GLU A 89 25.37 11.16 -11.24
C GLU A 89 24.02 11.88 -11.10
N SER A 90 23.09 11.64 -12.04
CA SER A 90 21.73 12.18 -11.97
C SER A 90 20.90 11.43 -10.94
N LEU A 91 21.00 10.10 -10.92
CA LEU A 91 20.32 9.25 -9.94
C LEU A 91 20.69 9.66 -8.50
N GLY A 92 21.98 9.86 -8.20
CA GLY A 92 22.45 10.25 -6.87
C GLY A 92 21.83 11.56 -6.37
N LYS A 93 21.62 12.54 -7.27
CA LYS A 93 20.96 13.81 -6.92
C LYS A 93 19.47 13.62 -6.58
N VAL A 94 18.77 12.82 -7.39
CA VAL A 94 17.34 12.55 -7.20
C VAL A 94 17.10 11.72 -5.93
N VAL A 95 18.01 10.79 -5.62
CA VAL A 95 17.95 9.94 -4.42
C VAL A 95 17.93 10.73 -3.13
N TYR A 96 18.55 11.91 -3.04
CA TYR A 96 18.42 12.76 -1.83
C TYR A 96 16.97 13.13 -1.53
N VAL A 97 16.15 13.38 -2.56
CA VAL A 97 14.73 13.65 -2.36
C VAL A 97 13.96 12.34 -2.16
N THR A 98 14.15 11.36 -3.04
CA THR A 98 13.33 10.13 -3.03
C THR A 98 13.64 9.21 -1.85
N ALA A 99 14.81 9.29 -1.22
CA ALA A 99 15.12 8.55 -0.01
C ALA A 99 14.64 9.27 1.26
N ILE A 100 14.72 10.61 1.32
CA ILE A 100 14.38 11.38 2.54
C ILE A 100 12.88 11.66 2.63
N PHE A 101 12.25 12.02 1.51
CA PHE A 101 10.83 12.40 1.48
C PHE A 101 9.89 11.32 2.03
N PRO A 102 10.07 10.01 1.75
CA PRO A 102 9.26 8.97 2.37
C PRO A 102 9.35 8.97 3.90
N TYR A 103 10.50 9.22 4.53
CA TYR A 103 10.59 9.29 5.99
C TYR A 103 9.84 10.49 6.56
N VAL A 104 9.85 11.64 5.86
CA VAL A 104 9.05 12.80 6.25
C VAL A 104 7.57 12.47 6.21
N LEU A 105 7.10 11.82 5.13
CA LEU A 105 5.71 11.38 5.00
C LEU A 105 5.33 10.33 6.06
N LEU A 106 6.15 9.31 6.26
CA LEU A 106 5.90 8.28 7.28
C LEU A 106 5.81 8.91 8.68
N THR A 107 6.68 9.87 8.98
CA THR A 107 6.62 10.59 10.26
C THR A 107 5.35 11.42 10.40
N ALA A 108 4.96 12.17 9.36
CA ALA A 108 3.73 12.95 9.37
C ALA A 108 2.49 12.05 9.52
N LEU A 109 2.46 10.92 8.81
CA LEU A 109 1.40 9.92 8.90
C LEU A 109 1.37 9.24 10.27
N LEU A 110 2.53 8.96 10.88
CA LEU A 110 2.58 8.39 12.23
C LEU A 110 2.00 9.37 13.25
N ILE A 111 2.42 10.63 13.21
CA ILE A 111 1.89 11.67 14.11
C ILE A 111 0.38 11.76 13.93
N ARG A 112 -0.11 11.80 12.69
CA ARG A 112 -1.54 11.83 12.44
C ARG A 112 -2.23 10.56 12.96
N GLY A 113 -1.71 9.38 12.65
CA GLY A 113 -2.25 8.08 13.08
C GLY A 113 -2.32 7.96 14.59
N ALA A 114 -1.27 8.38 15.31
CA ALA A 114 -1.23 8.36 16.77
C ALA A 114 -2.19 9.37 17.43
N THR A 115 -2.66 10.39 16.70
CA THR A 115 -3.69 11.33 17.20
C THR A 115 -5.13 10.87 16.96
N LEU A 116 -5.34 9.75 16.27
CA LEU A 116 -6.68 9.23 15.96
C LEU A 116 -7.17 8.26 17.04
N ASP A 117 -8.48 8.23 17.27
CA ASP A 117 -9.07 7.28 18.24
C ASP A 117 -8.88 5.82 17.79
N GLY A 118 -8.66 4.91 18.73
CA GLY A 118 -8.48 3.48 18.42
C GLY A 118 -7.15 3.10 17.78
N HIS A 119 -6.21 4.03 17.56
CA HIS A 119 -4.87 3.73 17.03
C HIS A 119 -4.13 2.66 17.85
N MET A 120 -4.33 2.66 19.17
CA MET A 120 -3.64 1.76 20.10
C MET A 120 -4.02 0.30 19.88
N GLU A 121 -5.26 0.00 19.47
CA GLU A 121 -5.68 -1.38 19.20
C GLU A 121 -4.94 -1.96 18.00
N GLY A 122 -4.71 -1.15 16.96
CA GLY A 122 -3.89 -1.55 15.83
C GLY A 122 -2.43 -1.81 16.22
N ILE A 123 -1.84 -0.96 17.08
CA ILE A 123 -0.47 -1.17 17.58
C ILE A 123 -0.36 -2.43 18.46
N LYS A 124 -1.34 -2.67 19.34
CA LYS A 124 -1.39 -3.90 20.13
C LYS A 124 -1.49 -5.13 19.23
N PHE A 125 -2.35 -5.10 18.21
CA PHE A 125 -2.46 -6.19 17.25
C PHE A 125 -1.13 -6.44 16.51
N TYR A 126 -0.42 -5.39 16.13
CA TYR A 126 0.88 -5.51 15.46
C TYR A 126 1.96 -6.15 16.34
N LEU A 127 2.00 -5.81 17.63
CA LEU A 127 3.08 -6.21 18.53
C LEU A 127 2.79 -7.48 19.32
N THR A 128 1.53 -7.93 19.41
CA THR A 128 1.17 -9.12 20.17
C THR A 128 1.64 -10.39 19.44
N PRO A 129 2.62 -11.13 19.98
CA PRO A 129 3.16 -12.28 19.28
C PRO A 129 2.28 -13.52 19.49
N ASP A 130 2.03 -14.28 18.42
CA ASP A 130 1.51 -15.65 18.52
C ASP A 130 2.66 -16.65 18.35
N LEU A 131 3.19 -17.15 19.46
CA LEU A 131 4.32 -18.07 19.45
C LEU A 131 4.01 -19.42 18.78
N LYS A 132 2.73 -19.80 18.66
CA LYS A 132 2.34 -21.03 17.96
C LYS A 132 2.63 -20.92 16.45
N LYS A 133 2.62 -19.71 15.89
CA LYS A 133 2.96 -19.50 14.47
C LYS A 133 4.42 -19.80 14.16
N LEU A 134 5.32 -19.76 15.14
CA LEU A 134 6.73 -20.08 14.93
C LEU A 134 6.98 -21.56 14.61
N THR A 135 6.04 -22.46 14.93
CA THR A 135 6.16 -23.88 14.56
C THR A 135 5.75 -24.16 13.11
N ASP A 136 5.14 -23.19 12.44
CA ASP A 136 4.70 -23.31 11.06
C ASP A 136 5.84 -22.97 10.10
N ALA A 137 6.25 -23.93 9.27
CA ALA A 137 7.33 -23.74 8.31
C ALA A 137 7.00 -22.67 7.24
N SER A 138 5.72 -22.44 6.94
CA SER A 138 5.30 -21.41 5.99
C SER A 138 5.69 -20.00 6.44
N VAL A 139 5.60 -19.72 7.75
CA VAL A 139 5.97 -18.42 8.33
C VAL A 139 7.46 -18.12 8.11
N TRP A 140 8.32 -19.13 8.22
CA TRP A 140 9.76 -18.99 7.95
C TRP A 140 10.06 -18.84 6.46
N SER A 141 9.34 -19.56 5.60
CA SER A 141 9.43 -19.42 4.15
C SER A 141 9.06 -17.99 3.73
N ASP A 142 7.94 -17.47 4.22
CA ASP A 142 7.47 -16.11 3.92
C ASP A 142 8.45 -15.05 4.44
N ALA A 143 8.97 -15.23 5.67
CA ALA A 143 9.96 -14.33 6.24
C ALA A 143 11.27 -14.30 5.42
N ALA A 144 11.73 -15.45 4.94
CA ALA A 144 12.90 -15.55 4.07
C ALA A 144 12.66 -14.83 2.74
N VAL A 145 11.54 -15.12 2.07
CA VAL A 145 11.15 -14.46 0.81
C VAL A 145 11.06 -12.94 0.99
N GLN A 146 10.45 -12.48 2.09
CA GLN A 146 10.30 -11.07 2.41
C GLN A 146 11.66 -10.36 2.51
N ILE A 147 12.64 -10.91 3.25
CA ILE A 147 13.94 -10.25 3.42
C ILE A 147 14.76 -10.24 2.12
N PHE A 148 14.66 -11.28 1.29
CA PHE A 148 15.32 -11.32 -0.02
C PHE A 148 14.79 -10.23 -0.95
N TYR A 149 13.46 -10.07 -1.03
CA TYR A 149 12.85 -9.00 -1.82
C TYR A 149 13.11 -7.61 -1.24
N SER A 150 13.04 -7.46 0.09
CA SER A 150 13.24 -6.18 0.77
C SER A 150 14.64 -5.62 0.55
N LEU A 151 15.69 -6.45 0.58
CA LEU A 151 17.07 -6.02 0.36
C LEU A 151 17.47 -6.03 -1.12
N SER A 152 16.68 -6.65 -2.00
CA SER A 152 17.06 -6.89 -3.41
C SER A 152 18.44 -7.59 -3.53
N ALA A 153 18.77 -8.47 -2.59
CA ALA A 153 20.13 -9.01 -2.39
C ALA A 153 20.67 -9.83 -3.58
N CYS A 154 19.79 -10.36 -4.43
CA CYS A 154 20.14 -11.24 -5.55
C CYS A 154 19.78 -10.67 -6.93
N SER A 155 19.38 -9.40 -7.02
CA SER A 155 18.91 -8.78 -8.28
C SER A 155 20.04 -8.12 -9.10
N GLY A 156 21.29 -8.16 -8.63
CA GLY A 156 22.44 -7.54 -9.30
C GLY A 156 22.56 -6.01 -9.13
N GLY A 157 21.48 -5.33 -8.72
CA GLY A 157 21.46 -3.88 -8.49
C GLY A 157 22.48 -3.41 -7.44
N LEU A 158 22.57 -4.11 -6.30
CA LEU A 158 23.57 -3.80 -5.26
C LEU A 158 25.00 -4.00 -5.76
N ILE A 159 25.26 -5.03 -6.58
CA ILE A 159 26.58 -5.30 -7.16
C ILE A 159 26.97 -4.17 -8.12
N ALA A 160 26.04 -3.77 -8.99
CA ALA A 160 26.26 -2.65 -9.90
C ALA A 160 26.54 -1.35 -9.14
N MET A 161 25.76 -1.02 -8.09
CA MET A 161 26.00 0.16 -7.26
C MET A 161 27.34 0.11 -6.53
N ALA A 162 27.72 -1.06 -5.98
CA ALA A 162 28.99 -1.23 -5.30
C ALA A 162 30.21 -1.04 -6.23
N SER A 163 30.07 -1.36 -7.53
CA SER A 163 31.16 -1.16 -8.52
C SER A 163 31.53 0.31 -8.76
N TYR A 164 30.65 1.26 -8.43
CA TYR A 164 30.93 2.69 -8.53
C TYR A 164 31.60 3.27 -7.27
N ASN A 165 31.81 2.46 -6.23
CA ASN A 165 32.38 2.93 -4.98
C ASN A 165 33.91 3.00 -5.04
N ASN A 166 34.51 3.81 -4.16
CA ASN A 166 35.97 3.87 -4.04
C ASN A 166 36.54 2.52 -3.59
N PHE A 167 37.70 2.14 -4.12
CA PHE A 167 38.34 0.85 -3.79
C PHE A 167 38.64 0.68 -2.29
N SER A 168 38.94 1.77 -1.59
CA SER A 168 39.20 1.78 -0.15
C SER A 168 37.95 2.00 0.71
N ASN A 169 36.74 1.91 0.14
CA ASN A 169 35.51 2.07 0.90
C ASN A 169 35.33 0.92 1.92
N ASN A 170 34.83 1.25 3.11
CA ASN A 170 34.54 0.27 4.14
C ASN A 170 33.23 -0.49 3.86
N VAL A 171 33.30 -1.48 2.97
CA VAL A 171 32.16 -2.33 2.61
C VAL A 171 31.56 -3.09 3.79
N LEU A 172 32.37 -3.45 4.80
CA LEU A 172 31.87 -4.17 5.97
C LEU A 172 30.88 -3.30 6.75
N ARG A 173 31.19 -2.01 6.94
CA ARG A 173 30.27 -1.07 7.59
C ARG A 173 28.95 -0.97 6.83
N ASP A 174 29.01 -0.82 5.52
CA ASP A 174 27.82 -0.66 4.67
C ASP A 174 26.95 -1.93 4.68
N THR A 175 27.60 -3.11 4.66
CA THR A 175 26.94 -4.42 4.70
C THR A 175 26.15 -4.65 6.00
N PHE A 176 26.58 -4.07 7.12
CA PHE A 176 25.80 -4.12 8.36
C PHE A 176 24.75 -3.01 8.45
N LEU A 177 25.09 -1.78 8.05
CA LEU A 177 24.18 -0.64 8.18
C LEU A 177 22.95 -0.76 7.27
N VAL A 178 23.13 -1.15 6.00
CA VAL A 178 22.03 -1.18 5.03
C VAL A 178 20.90 -2.13 5.47
N PRO A 179 21.16 -3.39 5.86
CA PRO A 179 20.10 -4.28 6.32
C PRO A 179 19.46 -3.84 7.63
N ILE A 180 20.24 -3.32 8.59
CA ILE A 180 19.70 -2.83 9.86
C ILE A 180 18.74 -1.67 9.61
N ILE A 181 19.14 -0.69 8.80
CA ILE A 181 18.26 0.45 8.45
C ILE A 181 17.01 -0.06 7.72
N ASN A 182 17.15 -0.97 6.75
CA ASN A 182 16.01 -1.56 6.05
C ASN A 182 15.00 -2.21 7.01
N CYS A 183 15.48 -3.02 7.96
CA CYS A 183 14.63 -3.67 8.96
C CYS A 183 13.98 -2.67 9.92
N LEU A 184 14.73 -1.68 10.40
CA LEU A 184 14.20 -0.62 11.26
C LEU A 184 13.13 0.21 10.54
N THR A 185 13.35 0.54 9.27
CA THR A 185 12.37 1.27 8.45
C THR A 185 11.12 0.44 8.21
N SER A 186 11.26 -0.86 7.96
CA SER A 186 10.12 -1.78 7.81
C SER A 186 9.30 -1.87 9.10
N PHE A 187 9.98 -1.99 10.25
CA PHE A 187 9.34 -1.98 11.57
C PHE A 187 8.63 -0.65 11.86
N TYR A 188 9.29 0.48 11.55
CA TYR A 188 8.73 1.82 11.69
C TYR A 188 7.49 2.04 10.82
N ALA A 189 7.53 1.62 9.55
CA ALA A 189 6.38 1.66 8.66
C ALA A 189 5.22 0.79 9.17
N GLY A 190 5.52 -0.32 9.86
CA GLY A 190 4.54 -1.13 10.58
C GLY A 190 3.70 -0.30 11.55
N PHE A 191 4.32 0.52 12.42
CA PHE A 191 3.57 1.42 13.31
C PHE A 191 2.67 2.40 12.56
N VAL A 192 3.16 2.97 11.45
CA VAL A 192 2.37 3.91 10.63
C VAL A 192 1.11 3.22 10.12
N ILE A 193 1.25 2.07 9.46
CA ILE A 193 0.12 1.33 8.87
C ILE A 193 -0.85 0.85 9.94
N PHE A 194 -0.34 0.22 11.01
CA PHE A 194 -1.20 -0.35 12.05
C PHE A 194 -1.91 0.71 12.91
N SER A 195 -1.32 1.90 13.10
CA SER A 195 -2.03 3.01 13.76
C SER A 195 -3.30 3.44 13.00
N VAL A 196 -3.23 3.49 11.67
CA VAL A 196 -4.37 3.86 10.80
C VAL A 196 -5.36 2.71 10.67
N LEU A 197 -4.89 1.46 10.59
CA LEU A 197 -5.77 0.27 10.61
C LEU A 197 -6.54 0.16 11.92
N GLY A 198 -5.92 0.48 13.07
CA GLY A 198 -6.60 0.52 14.37
C GLY A 198 -7.75 1.52 14.38
N PHE A 199 -7.53 2.73 13.88
CA PHE A 199 -8.59 3.73 13.70
C PHE A 199 -9.71 3.23 12.76
N MET A 200 -9.37 2.58 11.64
CA MET A 200 -10.37 2.02 10.73
C MET A 200 -11.19 0.90 11.39
N ALA A 201 -10.56 0.03 12.18
CA ALA A 201 -11.24 -1.02 12.94
C ALA A 201 -12.18 -0.43 13.99
N TYR A 202 -11.72 0.60 14.71
CA TYR A 202 -12.52 1.34 15.69
C TYR A 202 -13.76 1.99 15.04
N GLN A 203 -13.60 2.67 13.91
CA GLN A 203 -14.74 3.26 13.18
C GLN A 203 -15.74 2.22 12.67
N LYS A 204 -15.26 1.02 12.32
CA LYS A 204 -16.11 -0.10 11.88
C LYS A 204 -16.74 -0.87 13.04
N GLY A 205 -16.33 -0.62 14.29
CA GLY A 205 -16.81 -1.34 15.47
C GLY A 205 -16.31 -2.79 15.54
N VAL A 206 -15.15 -3.07 14.94
CA VAL A 206 -14.53 -4.41 14.89
C VAL A 206 -13.15 -4.43 15.57
N SER A 207 -12.85 -3.37 16.33
CA SER A 207 -11.65 -3.26 17.18
C SER A 207 -11.68 -4.24 18.35
#